data_AF-A0A1I7FML4-F1
#
_entry.id   AF-A0A1I7FML4-F1
#
_cell.length_a   1.000
_cell.length_b   1.000
_cell.length_c   1.000
_cell.angle_alpha   90.00
_cell.angle_beta   90.00
_cell.angle_gamma   90.00
#
_symmetry.space_group_name_H-M   'P 1'
#
loop_
_entity.id
_entity.type
_entity.pdbx_description
1 polymer ?
#
loop_
_entity_poly.entity_id
_entity_poly.type
_entity_poly.pdbx_seq_one_letter_code
_entity_poly.pdbx_strand_id
1 'polypeptide(L)'
;MAETTSLTQGDFQERVAERIRGAIGDLMPDDVLRGLVERAVEESLFKQRPVMGKDRWGTETVQRYEPPFLPGYVAGLVQERVDAAIREHMDARREEIDAVVHEVLGRGVAQALVKGVEHLFQGPLMAFQTSVYQSLNQIQQHGR
;
A
#
# COMPACT_ATOMS: atom_id res chain seq x y z
N MET A 1 -11.61 -44.29 59.94
CA MET A 1 -11.51 -42.88 59.51
C MET A 1 -10.59 -42.88 58.31
N ALA A 2 -11.14 -42.76 57.10
CA ALA A 2 -10.36 -42.74 55.87
C ALA A 2 -10.34 -41.30 55.36
N GLU A 3 -9.17 -40.68 55.38
CA GLU A 3 -8.95 -39.36 54.79
C GLU A 3 -8.98 -39.49 53.27
N THR A 4 -10.03 -38.96 52.65
CA THR A 4 -10.12 -38.74 51.21
C THR A 4 -9.32 -37.48 50.87
N THR A 5 -8.06 -37.67 50.47
CA THR A 5 -7.22 -36.60 49.91
C THR A 5 -7.79 -36.20 48.54
N SER A 6 -8.49 -35.06 48.48
CA SER A 6 -8.95 -34.48 47.23
C SER A 6 -7.75 -34.00 46.43
N LEU A 7 -7.36 -34.74 45.39
CA LEU A 7 -6.43 -34.29 44.37
C LEU A 7 -7.03 -33.08 43.65
N THR A 8 -6.60 -31.89 44.07
CA THR A 8 -6.97 -30.61 43.48
C THR A 8 -6.51 -30.56 42.03
N GLN A 9 -7.42 -30.23 41.14
CA GLN A 9 -7.26 -30.15 39.67
C GLN A 9 -6.04 -29.32 39.22
N GLY A 10 -5.57 -28.39 40.06
CA GLY A 10 -4.33 -27.63 39.86
C GLY A 10 -3.07 -28.50 39.86
N ASP A 11 -2.96 -29.51 40.73
CA ASP A 11 -1.76 -30.35 40.89
C ASP A 11 -1.53 -31.27 39.67
N PHE A 12 -2.61 -31.66 38.97
CA PHE A 12 -2.49 -32.40 37.72
C PHE A 12 -2.06 -31.50 36.55
N GLN A 13 -2.66 -30.32 36.41
CA GLN A 13 -2.27 -29.37 35.37
C GLN A 13 -0.84 -28.90 35.53
N GLU A 14 -0.39 -28.67 36.77
CA GLU A 14 0.95 -28.22 37.08
C GLU A 14 1.97 -29.33 36.76
N ARG A 15 1.70 -30.58 37.15
CA ARG A 15 2.56 -31.73 36.78
C ARG A 15 2.58 -32.03 35.29
N VAL A 16 1.46 -31.86 34.58
CA VAL A 16 1.41 -32.04 33.13
C VAL A 16 2.14 -30.91 32.42
N ALA A 17 1.98 -29.66 32.86
CA ALA A 17 2.71 -28.51 32.31
C ALA A 17 4.21 -28.62 32.56
N GLU A 18 4.63 -29.08 33.73
CA GLU A 18 6.03 -29.29 34.08
C GLU A 18 6.64 -30.46 33.29
N ARG A 19 5.88 -31.53 33.08
CA ARG A 19 6.29 -32.65 32.22
C ARG A 19 6.35 -32.26 30.73
N ILE A 20 5.44 -31.41 30.26
CA ILE A 20 5.48 -30.86 28.91
C ILE A 20 6.68 -29.90 28.77
N ARG A 21 6.95 -29.06 29.78
CA ARG A 21 8.10 -28.14 29.77
C ARG A 21 9.43 -28.89 29.81
N GLY A 22 9.54 -29.96 30.60
CA GLY A 22 10.70 -30.85 30.63
C GLY A 22 10.86 -31.65 29.33
N ALA A 23 9.78 -32.21 28.79
CA ALA A 23 9.84 -32.96 27.54
C ALA A 23 10.13 -32.08 26.32
N ILE A 24 9.59 -30.85 26.27
CA ILE A 24 9.86 -29.89 25.19
C ILE A 24 11.27 -29.31 25.31
N GLY A 25 11.74 -29.05 26.54
CA GLY A 25 13.12 -28.61 26.79
C GLY A 25 14.18 -29.65 26.43
N ASP A 26 13.89 -30.95 26.62
CA ASP A 26 14.78 -32.04 26.21
C ASP A 26 14.71 -32.38 24.72
N LEU A 27 13.58 -32.09 24.04
CA LEU A 27 13.37 -32.40 22.61
C LEU A 27 13.91 -31.33 21.65
N MET A 28 14.18 -30.12 22.14
CA MET A 28 14.75 -29.04 21.31
C MET A 28 15.95 -28.44 22.02
N PRO A 29 17.17 -28.56 21.45
CA PRO A 29 18.34 -27.85 21.95
C PRO A 29 18.04 -26.36 22.10
N ASP A 30 18.61 -25.72 23.11
CA ASP A 30 18.44 -24.28 23.37
C ASP A 30 18.72 -23.42 22.14
N ASP A 31 19.64 -23.86 21.29
CA ASP A 31 19.99 -23.22 20.03
C ASP A 31 18.80 -23.20 19.04
N VAL A 32 18.00 -24.27 19.02
CA VAL A 32 16.79 -24.41 18.19
C VAL A 32 15.65 -23.55 18.74
N LEU A 33 15.49 -23.51 20.07
CA LEU A 33 14.51 -22.64 20.72
C LEU A 33 14.83 -21.17 20.46
N ARG A 34 16.10 -20.77 20.57
CA ARG A 34 16.54 -19.41 20.27
C ARG A 34 16.27 -19.06 18.81
N GLY A 35 16.59 -19.94 17.86
CA GLY A 35 16.31 -19.73 16.45
C GLY A 35 14.81 -19.63 16.12
N LEU A 36 13.95 -20.39 16.82
CA LEU A 36 12.49 -20.30 16.68
C LEU A 36 11.95 -18.98 17.23
N VAL A 37 12.45 -18.52 18.38
CA VAL A 37 12.05 -17.24 18.97
C VAL A 37 12.52 -16.08 18.09
N GLU A 38 13.77 -16.09 17.63
CA GLU A 38 14.31 -15.07 16.71
C GLU A 38 13.47 -14.99 15.43
N ARG A 39 13.16 -16.15 14.84
CA ARG A 39 12.31 -16.21 13.64
C ARG A 39 10.89 -15.72 13.93
N ALA A 40 10.28 -16.10 15.05
CA ALA A 40 8.94 -15.64 15.42
C ALA A 40 8.89 -14.12 15.67
N VAL A 41 9.94 -13.55 16.29
CA VAL A 41 10.09 -12.11 16.48
C VAL A 41 10.29 -11.40 15.15
N GLU A 42 11.13 -11.94 14.26
CA GLU A 42 11.35 -11.37 12.93
C GLU A 42 10.06 -11.37 12.10
N GLU A 43 9.34 -12.49 12.11
CA GLU A 43 8.08 -12.65 11.39
C GLU A 43 6.98 -11.74 11.91
N SER A 44 6.85 -11.63 13.23
CA SER A 44 5.85 -10.74 13.83
C SER A 44 6.19 -9.26 13.61
N LEU A 45 7.45 -8.87 13.75
CA LEU A 45 7.80 -7.45 13.71
C LEU A 45 8.02 -6.89 12.31
N PHE A 46 8.52 -7.70 11.36
CA PHE A 46 9.00 -7.21 10.05
C PHE A 46 8.28 -7.78 8.83
N LYS A 47 7.57 -8.91 8.92
CA LYS A 47 6.81 -9.42 7.76
C LYS A 47 5.48 -8.70 7.60
N GLN A 48 5.08 -8.49 6.34
CA GLN A 48 3.76 -7.97 6.00
C GLN A 48 2.69 -8.98 6.40
N ARG A 49 1.59 -8.48 6.96
CA ARG A 49 0.55 -9.32 7.54
C ARG A 49 -0.61 -9.44 6.55
N PRO A 50 -0.98 -10.65 6.10
CA PRO A 50 -2.16 -10.81 5.28
C PRO A 50 -3.40 -10.58 6.16
N VAL A 51 -4.22 -9.61 5.77
CA VAL A 51 -5.50 -9.34 6.40
C VAL A 51 -6.59 -9.77 5.45
N MET A 52 -7.46 -10.65 5.95
CA MET A 52 -8.69 -11.02 5.26
C MET A 52 -9.71 -9.90 5.45
N GLY A 53 -9.88 -9.08 4.40
CA GLY A 53 -10.96 -8.12 4.31
C GLY A 53 -12.18 -8.73 3.62
N LYS A 54 -13.38 -8.41 4.11
CA LYS A 54 -14.61 -8.59 3.34
C LYS A 54 -14.75 -7.40 2.38
N ASP A 55 -14.87 -7.65 1.09
CA ASP A 55 -15.31 -6.61 0.17
C ASP A 55 -16.77 -6.23 0.48
N ARG A 56 -17.13 -4.97 0.14
CA ARG A 56 -18.50 -4.45 0.30
C ARG A 56 -19.59 -5.26 -0.44
N TRP A 57 -19.18 -6.23 -1.25
CA TRP A 57 -20.01 -7.09 -2.09
C TRP A 57 -19.97 -8.58 -1.72
N GLY A 58 -19.37 -8.96 -0.59
CA GLY A 58 -19.50 -10.31 -0.01
C GLY A 58 -18.70 -11.42 -0.70
N THR A 59 -17.98 -11.15 -1.80
CA THR A 59 -16.95 -12.05 -2.32
C THR A 59 -15.69 -11.93 -1.47
N GLU A 60 -15.38 -13.01 -0.77
CA GLU A 60 -14.19 -13.13 0.07
C GLU A 60 -12.98 -13.37 -0.83
N THR A 61 -12.13 -12.36 -1.00
CA THR A 61 -10.64 -12.44 -1.06
C THR A 61 -10.06 -11.15 -1.64
N VAL A 62 -9.83 -10.16 -0.77
CA VAL A 62 -8.72 -9.23 -1.00
C VAL A 62 -7.71 -9.49 0.10
N GLN A 63 -6.60 -10.14 -0.25
CA GLN A 63 -5.41 -10.17 0.59
C GLN A 63 -4.88 -8.74 0.65
N ARG A 64 -5.33 -7.97 1.64
CA ARG A 64 -4.70 -6.69 1.96
C ARG A 64 -3.50 -6.99 2.83
N TYR A 65 -2.34 -6.50 2.45
CA TYR A 65 -1.14 -6.62 3.25
C TYR A 65 -1.07 -5.41 4.17
N GLU A 66 -1.21 -5.64 5.47
CA GLU A 66 -0.94 -4.60 6.46
C GLU A 66 0.58 -4.47 6.67
N PRO A 67 1.05 -3.25 6.96
CA PRO A 67 2.43 -3.04 7.32
C PRO A 67 2.80 -3.87 8.56
N PRO A 68 4.09 -4.21 8.70
CA PRO A 68 4.59 -4.91 9.87
C PRO A 68 4.30 -4.14 11.16
N PHE A 69 4.27 -4.83 12.31
CA PHE A 69 3.87 -4.22 13.57
C PHE A 69 4.82 -3.08 14.00
N LEU A 70 6.13 -3.24 13.82
CA LEU A 70 7.12 -2.25 14.24
C LEU A 70 6.93 -0.90 13.50
N PRO A 71 6.86 -0.86 12.17
CA PRO A 71 6.55 0.35 11.42
C PRO A 71 5.26 1.04 11.87
N GLY A 72 4.21 0.29 12.22
CA GLY A 72 2.95 0.86 12.72
C GLY A 72 3.12 1.58 14.07
N TYR A 73 3.81 0.96 15.01
CA TYR A 73 4.10 1.55 16.32
C TYR A 73 5.07 2.73 16.24
N VAL A 74 6.13 2.58 15.44
CA VAL A 74 7.13 3.63 15.26
C VAL A 74 6.50 4.81 14.54
N ALA A 75 5.71 4.59 13.48
CA ALA A 75 5.04 5.66 12.75
C ALA A 75 4.24 6.57 13.69
N GLY A 76 3.41 6.01 14.58
CA GLY A 76 2.66 6.82 15.55
C GLY A 76 3.53 7.65 16.50
N LEU A 77 4.73 7.18 16.85
CA LEU A 77 5.65 7.86 17.75
C LEU A 77 6.50 8.93 17.06
N VAL A 78 6.84 8.76 15.77
CA VAL A 78 7.66 9.72 15.02
C VAL A 78 6.84 10.68 14.18
N GLN A 79 5.56 10.40 13.94
CA GLN A 79 4.71 11.18 13.04
C GLN A 79 4.73 12.67 13.38
N GLU A 80 4.54 13.05 14.65
CA GLU A 80 4.55 14.47 15.05
C GLU A 80 5.90 15.15 14.77
N ARG A 81 7.01 14.44 14.97
CA ARG A 81 8.36 14.98 14.71
C ARG A 81 8.66 15.09 13.23
N VAL A 82 8.22 14.10 12.44
CA VAL A 82 8.34 14.12 10.99
C VAL A 82 7.47 15.23 10.41
N ASP A 83 6.23 15.38 10.87
CA ASP A 83 5.32 16.44 10.44
C ASP A 83 5.89 17.83 10.77
N ALA A 84 6.46 18.00 11.96
CA ALA A 84 7.13 19.24 12.34
C ALA A 84 8.34 19.53 11.45
N ALA A 85 9.21 18.54 11.22
CA ALA A 85 10.39 18.70 10.37
C ALA A 85 10.02 18.97 8.89
N ILE A 86 8.96 18.33 8.39
CA ILE A 86 8.44 18.59 7.04
C ILE A 86 7.91 20.02 6.96
N ARG A 87 7.11 20.47 7.93
CA ARG A 87 6.61 21.86 7.95
C ARG A 87 7.74 22.86 7.98
N GLU A 88 8.72 22.66 8.86
CA GLU A 88 9.89 23.54 8.94
C GLU A 88 10.66 23.57 7.61
N HIS A 89 10.83 22.42 6.96
CA HIS A 89 11.49 22.34 5.65
C HIS A 89 10.68 23.01 4.55
N MET A 90 9.36 22.85 4.54
CA MET A 90 8.46 23.51 3.58
C MET A 90 8.44 25.02 3.78
N ASP A 91 8.40 25.49 5.01
CA ASP A 91 8.41 26.92 5.34
C ASP A 91 9.75 27.56 4.94
N ALA A 92 10.87 26.88 5.19
CA ALA A 92 12.20 27.34 4.82
C ALA A 92 12.41 27.42 3.29
N ARG A 93 11.66 26.63 2.51
CA ARG A 93 11.78 26.55 1.04
C ARG A 93 10.52 26.98 0.31
N ARG A 94 9.67 27.76 0.97
CA ARG A 94 8.35 28.12 0.45
C ARG A 94 8.41 28.76 -0.93
N GLU A 95 9.38 29.64 -1.17
CA GLU A 95 9.56 30.31 -2.46
C GLU A 95 9.99 29.34 -3.57
N GLU A 96 10.87 28.37 -3.28
CA GLU A 96 11.26 27.32 -4.24
C GLU A 96 10.04 26.44 -4.59
N ILE A 97 9.26 26.07 -3.58
CA ILE A 97 8.05 25.26 -3.76
C ILE A 97 7.01 26.01 -4.59
N ASP A 98 6.76 27.29 -4.27
CA ASP A 98 5.81 28.12 -5.00
C ASP A 98 6.23 28.33 -6.46
N ALA A 99 7.54 28.49 -6.73
CA ALA A 99 8.07 28.57 -8.08
C ALA A 99 7.84 27.28 -8.88
N VAL A 100 8.11 26.12 -8.28
CA VAL A 100 7.87 24.81 -8.91
C VAL A 100 6.37 24.60 -9.16
N VAL A 101 5.51 24.95 -8.21
CA VAL A 101 4.05 24.83 -8.35
C VAL A 101 3.56 25.72 -9.50
N HIS A 102 4.01 26.97 -9.58
CA HIS A 102 3.64 27.87 -10.68
C HIS A 102 4.14 27.36 -12.03
N GLU A 103 5.33 26.79 -12.08
CA GLU A 103 5.87 26.21 -13.31
C GLU A 103 5.04 25.01 -13.78
N VAL A 104 4.73 24.08 -12.88
CA VAL A 104 3.93 22.88 -13.20
C VAL A 104 2.52 23.28 -13.65
N LEU A 105 1.89 24.22 -12.94
CA LEU A 105 0.57 24.74 -13.33
C LEU A 105 0.62 25.46 -14.67
N GLY A 106 1.63 26.29 -14.90
CA GLY A 106 1.83 27.01 -16.17
C GLY A 106 1.99 26.04 -17.35
N ARG A 107 2.80 24.99 -17.20
CA ARG A 107 2.95 23.94 -18.22
C ARG A 107 1.64 23.18 -18.43
N GLY A 108 0.93 22.83 -17.36
CA GLY A 108 -0.36 22.13 -17.43
C GLY A 108 -1.43 22.93 -18.17
N VAL A 109 -1.54 24.22 -17.87
CA VAL A 109 -2.47 25.14 -18.56
C VAL A 109 -2.08 25.30 -20.03
N ALA A 110 -0.80 25.51 -20.34
CA ALA A 110 -0.34 25.60 -21.72
C ALA A 110 -0.64 24.33 -22.52
N GLN A 111 -0.43 23.15 -21.93
CA GLN A 111 -0.70 21.87 -22.58
C GLN A 111 -2.20 21.62 -22.75
N ALA A 112 -3.03 22.04 -21.80
CA ALA A 112 -4.49 21.98 -21.92
C ALA A 112 -5.00 22.93 -23.03
N LEU A 113 -4.43 24.12 -23.15
CA LEU A 113 -4.76 25.06 -24.23
C LEU A 113 -4.38 24.51 -25.60
N VAL A 114 -3.18 23.93 -25.74
CA VAL A 114 -2.75 23.29 -27.00
C VAL A 114 -3.71 22.17 -27.40
N LYS A 115 -4.06 21.27 -26.47
CA LYS A 115 -5.03 20.20 -26.73
C LYS A 115 -6.43 20.74 -27.07
N GLY A 116 -6.85 21.83 -26.41
CA GLY A 116 -8.11 22.50 -26.71
C GLY A 116 -8.13 23.09 -28.13
N VAL A 117 -7.05 23.76 -28.53
CA VAL A 117 -6.87 24.29 -29.88
C VAL A 117 -6.85 23.17 -30.91
N GLU A 118 -6.06 22.11 -30.70
CA GLU A 118 -6.04 20.92 -31.57
C GLU A 118 -7.45 20.33 -31.75
N HIS A 119 -8.23 20.23 -30.67
CA HIS A 119 -9.58 19.70 -30.72
C HIS A 119 -10.55 20.62 -31.50
N LEU A 120 -10.43 21.93 -31.34
CA LEU A 120 -11.24 22.91 -32.09
C LEU A 120 -10.93 22.88 -33.59
N PHE A 121 -9.69 22.62 -33.98
CA PHE A 121 -9.29 22.56 -35.39
C PHE A 121 -9.49 21.18 -36.03
N GLN A 122 -9.64 20.11 -35.25
CA GLN A 122 -9.81 18.75 -35.76
C GLN A 122 -11.05 18.59 -36.65
N GLY A 123 -12.20 19.14 -36.23
CA GLY A 123 -13.45 19.07 -37.01
C GLY A 123 -13.37 19.81 -38.35
N PRO A 124 -13.01 21.11 -38.37
CA PRO A 124 -12.83 21.88 -39.60
C PRO A 124 -11.79 21.27 -40.56
N LEU A 125 -10.68 20.72 -40.06
CA LEU A 125 -9.68 20.05 -40.89
C LEU A 125 -10.22 18.79 -41.55
N MET A 126 -10.97 17.96 -40.84
CA MET A 126 -11.62 16.78 -41.41
C MET A 126 -12.67 17.15 -42.46
N ALA A 127 -13.46 18.20 -42.21
CA ALA A 127 -14.44 18.70 -43.17
C ALA A 127 -13.75 19.25 -44.43
N PHE A 128 -12.66 19.99 -44.27
CA PHE A 128 -11.84 20.49 -45.37
C PHE A 128 -11.21 19.36 -46.19
N GLN A 129 -10.58 18.37 -45.54
CA GLN A 129 -10.03 17.20 -46.20
C GLN A 129 -11.11 16.47 -47.02
N THR A 130 -12.28 16.25 -46.41
CA THR A 130 -13.42 15.60 -47.08
C THR A 130 -13.87 16.40 -48.30
N SER A 131 -13.95 17.74 -48.19
CA SER A 131 -14.28 18.63 -49.31
C SER A 131 -13.25 18.55 -50.42
N VAL A 132 -11.96 18.55 -50.12
CA VAL A 132 -10.88 18.43 -51.11
C VAL A 132 -10.95 17.08 -51.82
N TYR A 133 -11.14 15.98 -51.10
CA TYR A 133 -11.31 14.65 -51.70
C TYR A 133 -12.53 14.58 -52.61
N GLN A 134 -13.66 15.16 -52.19
CA GLN A 134 -14.86 15.22 -53.03
C GLN A 134 -14.65 16.03 -54.31
N SER A 135 -14.02 17.20 -54.21
CA SER A 135 -13.70 18.04 -55.38
C SER A 135 -12.73 17.34 -56.34
N LEU A 136 -11.69 16.69 -55.83
CA LEU A 136 -10.75 15.93 -56.66
C LEU A 136 -11.43 14.76 -57.38
N ASN A 137 -12.30 14.03 -56.70
CA ASN A 137 -13.07 12.94 -57.30
C ASN A 137 -14.06 13.44 -58.37
N GLN A 138 -14.71 14.57 -58.16
CA GLN A 138 -15.60 15.18 -59.16
C GLN A 138 -14.83 15.63 -60.42
N ILE A 139 -13.64 16.21 -60.26
CA ILE A 139 -12.78 16.59 -61.39
C ILE A 139 -12.37 15.36 -62.21
N GLN A 140 -12.06 14.23 -61.55
CA GLN A 140 -11.73 12.99 -62.26
C GLN A 140 -12.92 12.36 -63.01
N GLN A 141 -14.15 12.56 -62.53
CA GLN A 141 -15.36 12.02 -63.16
C GLN A 141 -15.88 12.88 -64.32
N HIS A 142 -15.62 14.20 -64.32
CA HIS A 142 -16.06 15.12 -65.37
C HIS A 142 -14.95 15.55 -66.34
N GLY A 143 -13.69 15.20 -66.07
CA GLY A 143 -12.54 15.46 -66.94
C GLY A 143 -12.28 14.37 -68.00
N ARG A 144 -13.29 13.56 -68.34
CA ARG A 144 -13.26 12.61 -69.47
C ARG A 144 -14.28 13.00 -70.52
#